data_AF-A0A0C1F0V5-F1
#
_entry.id   AF-A0A0C1F0V5-F1
#
_cell.length_a   1.000
_cell.length_b   1.000
_cell.length_c   1.000
_cell.angle_alpha   90.00
_cell.angle_beta   90.00
_cell.angle_gamma   90.00
#
_symmetry.space_group_name_H-M   'P 1'
#
loop_
_entity.id
_entity.type
_entity.pdbx_description
1 polymer ?
#
loop_
_entity_poly.entity_id
_entity_poly.type
_entity_poly.pdbx_seq_one_letter_code
_entity_poly.pdbx_strand_id
1 'polypeptide(L)'
;MKKITLLLIMLTAFCYAQDKPDGTTLEEYNYMTKGYKIQISSGLDVKRGYRIDDVTSYPTPLYDFKFKSLVREKDGVSAGLILIATSKMWSNVYYLAIPINNADLMKSFNKDVDLWDESMTTAYSEASTFLMSELFRIYSTPKSVK
;
A
#
# COMPACT_ATOMS: atom_id res chain seq x y z
N MET A 1 -34.26 31.66 19.09
CA MET A 1 -33.50 31.26 17.87
C MET A 1 -32.00 31.11 18.09
N LYS A 2 -31.34 31.88 18.98
CA LYS A 2 -29.88 31.78 19.24
C LYS A 2 -29.38 30.47 19.90
N LYS A 3 -30.28 29.70 20.56
CA LYS A 3 -29.91 28.45 21.25
C LYS A 3 -29.75 27.24 20.30
N ILE A 4 -30.34 27.30 19.10
CA ILE A 4 -30.27 26.21 18.11
C ILE A 4 -28.94 26.28 17.33
N THR A 5 -28.41 27.49 17.12
CA THR A 5 -27.15 27.71 16.39
C THR A 5 -25.94 27.12 17.11
N LEU A 6 -25.93 27.11 18.44
CA LEU A 6 -24.83 26.55 19.24
C LEU A 6 -24.79 25.01 19.18
N LEU A 7 -25.95 24.36 19.06
CA LEU A 7 -26.06 22.90 18.97
C LEU A 7 -25.54 22.38 17.62
N LEU A 8 -25.74 23.14 16.54
CA LEU A 8 -25.29 22.78 15.19
C LEU A 8 -23.75 22.86 15.06
N ILE A 9 -23.10 23.75 15.81
CA ILE A 9 -21.64 23.91 15.83
C ILE A 9 -20.96 22.82 16.69
N MET A 10 -21.64 22.30 17.72
CA MET A 10 -21.12 21.14 18.47
C MET A 10 -21.19 19.83 17.67
N LEU A 11 -22.17 19.67 16.78
CA LEU A 11 -22.34 18.43 16.02
C LEU A 11 -21.22 18.21 14.98
N THR A 12 -20.64 19.27 14.43
CA THR A 12 -19.52 19.18 13.47
C THR A 12 -18.16 18.93 14.13
N ALA A 13 -18.03 19.21 15.43
CA ALA A 13 -16.79 18.97 16.17
C ALA A 13 -16.53 17.48 16.44
N PHE A 14 -17.57 16.64 16.48
CA PHE A 14 -17.43 15.20 16.71
C PHE A 14 -17.11 14.39 15.44
N CYS A 15 -17.27 14.96 14.23
CA CYS A 15 -17.00 14.24 12.98
C CYS A 15 -15.51 14.01 12.67
N TYR A 16 -14.59 14.65 13.41
CA TYR A 16 -13.14 14.52 13.19
C TYR A 16 -12.46 13.47 14.09
N ALA A 17 -13.20 12.84 15.01
CA ALA A 17 -12.72 11.72 15.81
C ALA A 17 -13.01 10.37 15.12
N GLN A 18 -12.85 10.30 13.80
CA GLN A 18 -12.98 9.02 13.10
C GLN A 18 -11.81 8.13 13.49
N ASP A 19 -12.15 6.97 14.06
CA ASP A 19 -11.20 5.92 14.43
C ASP A 19 -10.19 5.67 13.31
N LYS A 20 -8.96 5.36 13.72
CA LYS A 20 -7.93 4.93 12.79
C LYS A 20 -8.49 3.76 11.95
N PRO A 21 -8.46 3.85 10.61
CA PRO A 21 -8.92 2.74 9.79
C PRO A 21 -8.07 1.50 10.11
N ASP A 22 -8.75 0.41 10.47
CA ASP A 22 -8.14 -0.86 10.89
C ASP A 22 -7.47 -1.62 9.72
N GLY A 23 -7.59 -1.08 8.50
CA GLY A 23 -7.02 -1.65 7.28
C GLY A 23 -6.85 -0.63 6.17
N THR A 24 -6.58 -1.11 4.95
CA THR A 24 -6.52 -0.29 3.74
C THR A 24 -7.90 0.26 3.40
N THR A 25 -7.99 1.56 3.19
CA THR A 25 -9.19 2.22 2.65
C THR A 25 -9.21 2.14 1.13
N LEU A 26 -10.39 2.31 0.52
CA LEU A 26 -10.51 2.35 -0.94
C LEU A 26 -9.68 3.49 -1.56
N GLU A 27 -9.59 4.63 -0.89
CA GLU A 27 -8.78 5.76 -1.36
C GLU A 27 -7.29 5.42 -1.39
N GLU A 28 -6.78 4.78 -0.34
CA GLU A 28 -5.39 4.31 -0.27
C GLU A 28 -5.11 3.24 -1.32
N TYR A 29 -6.03 2.30 -1.52
CA TYR A 29 -5.91 1.27 -2.55
C TYR A 29 -5.85 1.87 -3.96
N ASN A 30 -6.74 2.82 -4.26
CA ASN A 30 -6.74 3.54 -5.53
C ASN A 30 -5.46 4.35 -5.73
N TYR A 31 -4.96 4.96 -4.66
CA TYR A 31 -3.67 5.63 -4.72
C TYR A 31 -2.53 4.64 -4.97
N MET A 32 -2.44 3.51 -4.26
CA MET A 32 -1.38 2.52 -4.48
C MET A 32 -1.38 1.90 -5.89
N THR A 33 -2.56 1.66 -6.46
CA THR A 33 -2.71 1.05 -7.80
C THR A 33 -2.50 2.06 -8.95
N LYS A 34 -3.10 3.25 -8.86
CA LYS A 34 -3.12 4.24 -9.95
C LYS A 34 -2.40 5.53 -9.59
N GLY A 35 -2.68 6.08 -8.41
CA GLY A 35 -2.12 7.35 -7.95
C GLY A 35 -0.59 7.34 -7.88
N TYR A 36 0.00 6.27 -7.39
CA TYR A 36 1.44 6.11 -7.25
C TYR A 36 2.15 6.11 -8.60
N LYS A 37 1.61 5.36 -9.59
CA LYS A 37 2.11 5.36 -10.96
C LYS A 37 2.09 6.76 -11.57
N ILE A 38 0.98 7.49 -11.41
CA ILE A 38 0.86 8.86 -11.91
C ILE A 38 1.90 9.75 -11.23
N GLN A 39 1.97 9.70 -9.90
CA GLN A 39 2.88 10.52 -9.12
C GLN A 39 4.34 10.36 -9.56
N ILE A 40 4.85 9.12 -9.66
CA ILE A 40 6.24 8.88 -10.09
C ILE A 40 6.47 9.32 -11.53
N SER A 41 5.49 9.12 -12.42
CA SER A 41 5.61 9.50 -13.84
C SER A 41 5.57 11.01 -14.06
N SER A 42 4.94 11.75 -13.14
CA SER A 42 4.81 13.21 -13.19
C SER A 42 5.82 13.94 -12.31
N GLY A 43 6.66 13.22 -11.55
CA GLY A 43 7.60 13.83 -10.61
C GLY A 43 6.92 14.61 -9.48
N LEU A 44 5.70 14.20 -9.10
CA LEU A 44 4.93 14.84 -8.03
C LEU A 44 5.35 14.33 -6.66
N ASP A 45 5.13 15.16 -5.65
CA ASP A 45 5.32 14.77 -4.26
C ASP A 45 4.32 13.69 -3.82
N VAL A 46 4.69 12.97 -2.76
CA VAL A 46 3.79 11.99 -2.12
C VAL A 46 2.53 12.69 -1.62
N LYS A 47 1.39 12.01 -1.74
CA LYS A 47 0.12 12.48 -1.19
C LYS A 47 0.30 12.92 0.26
N ARG A 48 -0.11 14.15 0.58
CA ARG A 48 0.00 14.74 1.92
C ARG A 48 -0.56 13.82 3.00
N GLY A 49 0.20 13.66 4.09
CA GLY A 49 -0.14 12.78 5.22
C GLY A 49 0.31 11.33 5.01
N TYR A 50 1.04 11.05 3.93
CA TYR A 50 1.62 9.76 3.62
C TYR A 50 3.10 9.90 3.24
N ARG A 51 3.84 8.83 3.45
CA ARG A 51 5.17 8.61 2.87
C ARG A 51 5.24 7.22 2.24
N ILE A 52 6.26 7.02 1.41
CA ILE A 52 6.54 5.74 0.77
C ILE A 52 7.89 5.22 1.29
N ASP A 53 7.85 4.07 1.95
CA ASP A 53 9.04 3.42 2.48
C ASP A 53 9.41 2.23 1.57
N ASP A 54 10.68 2.12 1.17
CA ASP A 54 11.17 0.94 0.45
C ASP A 54 11.23 -0.27 1.38
N VAL A 55 10.57 -1.37 1.01
CA VAL A 55 10.55 -2.59 1.83
C VAL A 55 11.62 -3.56 1.33
N THR A 56 11.50 -4.00 0.09
CA THR A 56 12.46 -4.93 -0.52
C THR A 56 12.30 -4.98 -2.04
N SER A 57 13.26 -5.60 -2.71
CA SER A 57 13.19 -5.94 -4.14
C SER A 57 13.69 -7.36 -4.38
N TYR A 58 13.05 -8.08 -5.30
CA TYR A 58 13.42 -9.43 -5.67
C TYR A 58 13.50 -9.55 -7.20
N PRO A 59 14.72 -9.50 -7.76
CA PRO A 59 14.93 -9.72 -9.19
C PRO A 59 15.00 -11.20 -9.53
N THR A 60 14.31 -11.62 -10.59
CA THR A 60 14.44 -12.94 -11.23
C THR A 60 15.00 -12.78 -12.64
N PRO A 61 15.33 -13.86 -13.37
CA PRO A 61 15.79 -13.73 -14.77
C PRO A 61 14.77 -13.03 -15.68
N LEU A 62 13.48 -13.22 -15.45
CA LEU A 62 12.40 -12.73 -16.32
C LEU A 62 11.63 -11.53 -15.76
N TYR A 63 11.66 -11.31 -14.44
CA TYR A 63 10.88 -10.27 -13.78
C TYR A 63 11.72 -9.52 -12.73
N ASP A 64 11.28 -8.32 -12.38
CA ASP A 64 11.77 -7.57 -11.21
C ASP A 64 10.57 -7.18 -10.36
N PHE A 65 10.59 -7.55 -9.09
CA PHE A 65 9.53 -7.21 -8.13
C PHE A 65 10.07 -6.22 -7.11
N LYS A 66 9.39 -5.09 -6.96
CA LYS A 66 9.68 -4.11 -5.90
C LYS A 66 8.47 -3.97 -4.99
N PHE A 67 8.73 -4.02 -3.70
CA PHE A 67 7.72 -3.86 -2.66
C PHE A 67 8.01 -2.57 -1.90
N LYS A 68 7.00 -1.69 -1.84
CA LYS A 68 7.05 -0.44 -1.09
C LYS A 68 5.87 -0.39 -0.13
N SER A 69 6.01 0.28 1.00
CA SER A 69 4.92 0.48 1.95
C SER A 69 4.38 1.90 1.83
N LEU A 70 3.06 2.02 1.69
CA LEU A 70 2.38 3.29 1.89
C LEU A 70 2.18 3.47 3.39
N VAL A 71 2.81 4.47 4.00
CA VAL A 71 2.75 4.69 5.44
C VAL A 71 2.01 5.98 5.76
N ARG A 72 1.01 5.90 6.64
CA ARG A 72 0.31 7.08 7.17
C ARG A 72 1.24 7.82 8.12
N GLU A 73 1.49 9.10 7.86
CA GLU A 73 2.43 9.89 8.68
C GLU A 73 1.87 10.17 10.07
N LYS A 74 0.53 10.25 10.20
CA LYS A 74 -0.14 10.56 11.48
C LYS A 74 0.20 9.60 12.61
N ASP A 75 0.42 8.33 12.29
CA ASP A 75 0.60 7.25 13.27
C ASP A 75 1.73 6.28 12.89
N GLY A 76 2.41 6.51 11.77
CA GLY A 76 3.50 5.68 11.28
C GLY A 76 3.07 4.28 10.84
N VAL A 77 1.78 4.04 10.61
CA VAL A 77 1.24 2.71 10.31
C VAL A 77 1.06 2.50 8.81
N SER A 78 1.47 1.33 8.34
CA SER A 78 1.28 0.91 6.95
C SER A 78 -0.20 0.87 6.59
N ALA A 79 -0.56 1.57 5.51
CA ALA A 79 -1.85 1.50 4.84
C ALA A 79 -1.91 0.35 3.82
N GLY A 80 -0.78 -0.27 3.48
CA GLY A 80 -0.69 -1.36 2.49
C GLY A 80 0.68 -1.42 1.83
N LEU A 81 0.86 -2.40 0.94
CA LEU A 81 2.05 -2.49 0.09
C LEU A 81 1.72 -2.17 -1.36
N ILE A 82 2.64 -1.49 -2.02
CA ILE A 82 2.67 -1.30 -3.46
C ILE A 82 3.60 -2.36 -4.02
N LEU A 83 3.07 -3.18 -4.94
CA LEU A 83 3.82 -4.15 -5.72
C LEU A 83 4.05 -3.59 -7.12
N ILE A 84 5.32 -3.41 -7.46
CA ILE A 84 5.76 -3.04 -8.81
C ILE A 84 6.39 -4.28 -9.44
N ALA A 85 5.67 -4.93 -10.34
CA ALA A 85 6.18 -6.08 -11.08
C ALA A 85 6.56 -5.64 -12.49
N THR A 86 7.81 -5.87 -12.88
CA THR A 86 8.35 -5.47 -14.18
C THR A 86 8.75 -6.69 -14.98
N SER A 87 8.18 -6.89 -16.17
CA SER A 87 8.65 -7.92 -17.09
C SER A 87 9.91 -7.45 -17.82
N LYS A 88 11.01 -8.20 -17.73
CA LYS A 88 12.27 -7.89 -18.41
C LYS A 88 12.24 -8.17 -19.90
N MET A 89 11.36 -9.07 -20.34
CA MET A 89 11.21 -9.44 -21.75
C MET A 89 10.37 -8.42 -22.52
N TRP A 90 9.29 -7.93 -21.91
CA TRP A 90 8.31 -7.07 -22.59
C TRP A 90 8.36 -5.61 -22.10
N SER A 91 9.17 -5.31 -21.08
CA SER A 91 9.23 -4.00 -20.41
C SER A 91 7.89 -3.50 -19.85
N ASN A 92 6.92 -4.40 -19.67
CA ASN A 92 5.64 -4.08 -19.04
C ASN A 92 5.81 -3.90 -17.53
N VAL A 93 5.19 -2.86 -16.98
CA VAL A 93 5.21 -2.57 -15.53
C VAL A 93 3.80 -2.59 -14.98
N TYR A 94 3.59 -3.46 -14.01
CA TYR A 94 2.33 -3.66 -13.30
C TYR A 94 2.42 -3.02 -11.92
N TYR A 95 1.40 -2.23 -11.56
CA TYR A 95 1.29 -1.58 -10.26
C TYR A 95 0.06 -2.15 -9.54
N LEU A 96 0.31 -3.01 -8.55
CA LEU A 96 -0.72 -3.65 -7.75
C LEU A 96 -0.63 -3.14 -6.31
N ALA A 97 -1.74 -3.24 -5.58
CA ALA A 97 -1.81 -2.91 -4.17
C ALA A 97 -2.13 -4.18 -3.37
N ILE A 98 -1.30 -4.50 -2.39
CA ILE A 98 -1.57 -5.57 -1.42
C ILE A 98 -2.21 -4.90 -0.19
N PRO A 99 -3.52 -5.05 0.01
CA PRO A 99 -4.22 -4.39 1.10
C PRO A 99 -3.96 -5.13 2.43
N ILE A 100 -4.02 -4.37 3.52
CA ILE A 100 -3.97 -4.87 4.90
C ILE A 100 -5.39 -4.88 5.44
N ASN A 101 -5.81 -5.99 6.04
CA ASN A 101 -7.06 -6.13 6.79
C ASN A 101 -8.32 -5.59 6.06
N ASN A 102 -8.40 -5.81 4.75
CA ASN A 102 -9.58 -5.48 3.96
C ASN A 102 -9.85 -6.57 2.93
N ALA A 103 -10.81 -7.45 3.24
CA ALA A 103 -11.11 -8.64 2.44
C ALA A 103 -11.62 -8.31 1.03
N ASP A 104 -12.41 -7.24 0.86
CA ASP A 104 -12.96 -6.87 -0.45
C ASP A 104 -11.89 -6.30 -1.38
N LEU A 105 -10.97 -5.50 -0.83
CA LEU A 105 -9.80 -5.06 -1.59
C LEU A 105 -8.86 -6.23 -1.88
N MET A 106 -8.73 -7.20 -0.98
CA MET A 106 -7.92 -8.39 -1.22
C MET A 106 -8.44 -9.23 -2.38
N LYS A 107 -9.77 -9.33 -2.56
CA LYS A 107 -10.36 -9.95 -3.76
C LYS A 107 -9.97 -9.21 -5.04
N SER A 108 -9.88 -7.87 -4.98
CA SER A 108 -9.47 -7.06 -6.13
C SER A 108 -8.01 -7.32 -6.49
N PHE A 109 -7.14 -7.38 -5.48
CA PHE A 109 -5.73 -7.75 -5.66
C PHE A 109 -5.58 -9.15 -6.27
N ASN A 110 -6.26 -10.15 -5.70
CA ASN A 110 -6.19 -11.53 -6.18
C ASN A 110 -6.68 -11.64 -7.63
N LYS A 111 -7.75 -10.92 -8.00
CA LYS A 111 -8.23 -10.87 -9.38
C LYS A 111 -7.16 -10.36 -10.36
N ASP A 112 -6.37 -9.37 -9.97
CA ASP A 112 -5.29 -8.86 -10.82
C ASP A 112 -4.14 -9.88 -10.95
N VAL A 113 -3.84 -10.62 -9.88
CA VAL A 113 -2.85 -11.71 -9.87
C VAL A 113 -3.32 -12.92 -10.68
N ASP A 114 -4.61 -13.25 -10.64
CA ASP A 114 -5.20 -14.37 -11.39
C ASP A 114 -5.12 -14.18 -12.92
N LEU A 115 -4.85 -12.96 -13.39
CA LEU A 115 -4.61 -12.66 -14.81
C LEU A 115 -3.17 -12.93 -15.25
N TRP A 116 -2.26 -13.22 -14.32
CA TRP A 116 -0.88 -13.52 -14.63
C TRP A 116 -0.72 -14.94 -15.17
N ASP A 117 0.27 -15.10 -16.06
CA ASP A 117 0.66 -16.42 -16.52
C ASP A 117 1.38 -17.22 -15.41
N GLU A 118 1.57 -18.51 -15.65
CA GLU A 118 2.23 -19.43 -14.72
C GLU A 118 3.66 -18.95 -14.37
N SER A 119 4.38 -18.40 -15.34
CA SER A 119 5.75 -17.92 -15.19
C SER A 119 5.83 -16.74 -14.21
N MET A 120 4.99 -15.72 -14.41
CA MET A 120 4.94 -14.55 -13.54
C MET A 120 4.39 -14.89 -12.15
N THR A 121 3.39 -15.78 -12.08
CA THR A 121 2.82 -16.25 -10.80
C THR A 121 3.84 -17.05 -9.99
N THR A 122 4.63 -17.90 -10.64
CA THR A 122 5.72 -18.65 -9.99
C THR A 122 6.79 -17.71 -9.45
N ALA A 123 7.25 -16.77 -10.28
CA ALA A 123 8.25 -15.78 -9.87
C ALA A 123 7.73 -14.87 -8.73
N TYR A 124 6.44 -14.52 -8.74
CA TYR A 124 5.80 -13.79 -7.66
C TYR A 124 5.70 -14.61 -6.36
N SER A 125 5.47 -15.92 -6.45
CA SER A 125 5.42 -16.80 -5.28
C SER A 125 6.78 -16.85 -4.56
N GLU A 126 7.88 -16.87 -5.30
CA GLU A 126 9.23 -16.70 -4.74
C GLU A 126 9.42 -15.33 -4.10
N ALA A 127 9.07 -14.26 -4.83
CA ALA A 127 9.23 -12.88 -4.37
C ALA A 127 8.41 -12.59 -3.10
N SER A 128 7.20 -13.14 -3.00
CA SER A 128 6.32 -12.99 -1.84
C SER A 128 6.83 -13.79 -0.64
N THR A 129 7.42 -14.96 -0.86
CA THR A 129 8.11 -15.72 0.20
C THR A 129 9.31 -14.94 0.74
N PHE A 130 10.10 -14.33 -0.15
CA PHE A 130 11.22 -13.47 0.25
C PHE A 130 10.74 -12.22 1.01
N LEU A 131 9.69 -11.56 0.52
CA LEU A 131 9.04 -10.46 1.22
C LEU A 131 8.63 -10.85 2.64
N MET A 132 7.98 -12.00 2.81
CA MET A 132 7.55 -12.47 4.13
C MET A 132 8.73 -12.64 5.09
N SER A 133 9.86 -13.20 4.61
CA SER A 133 11.10 -13.30 5.37
C SER A 133 11.63 -11.92 5.79
N GLU A 134 11.64 -10.95 4.87
CA GLU A 134 12.09 -9.58 5.17
C GLU A 134 11.19 -8.87 6.17
N LEU A 135 9.87 -9.00 6.04
CA LEU A 135 8.93 -8.46 7.01
C LEU A 135 9.15 -9.09 8.39
N PHE A 136 9.30 -10.42 8.45
CA PHE A 136 9.59 -11.11 9.70
C PHE A 136 10.87 -10.59 10.33
N ARG A 137 11.94 -10.41 9.54
CA ARG A 137 13.21 -9.84 10.01
C ARG A 137 13.00 -8.43 10.59
N ILE A 138 12.35 -7.54 9.84
CA ILE A 138 12.10 -6.15 10.25
C ILE A 138 11.32 -6.07 11.56
N TYR A 139 10.28 -6.88 11.73
CA TYR A 139 9.41 -6.84 12.90
C TYR A 139 9.89 -7.69 14.09
N SER A 140 10.78 -8.66 13.87
CA SER A 140 11.30 -9.54 14.93
C SER A 140 12.59 -9.01 15.56
N THR A 141 13.37 -8.16 14.87
CA THR A 141 14.51 -7.50 15.53
C THR A 141 14.02 -6.43 16.52
N PRO A 142 14.46 -6.47 17.79
CA PRO A 142 14.21 -5.37 18.72
C PRO A 142 14.77 -4.08 18.10
N LYS A 143 13.97 -3.02 18.03
CA LYS A 143 14.51 -1.69 17.71
C LYS A 143 15.52 -1.36 18.80
N SER A 144 16.81 -1.36 18.47
CA SER A 144 17.84 -0.88 19.39
C SER A 144 17.50 0.57 19.72
N VAL A 145 17.16 0.83 20.98
CA VAL A 145 17.02 2.19 21.50
C VAL A 145 18.40 2.83 21.34
N LYS A 146 18.51 3.78 20.40
CA LYS A 146 19.61 4.74 20.37
C LYS A 146 19.19 5.98 21.12
#